data_AF-A0AAD5QHS1-F1
#
_entry.id   AF-A0AAD5QHS1-F1
#
_cell.length_a   1.000
_cell.length_b   1.000
_cell.length_c   1.000
_cell.angle_alpha   90.00
_cell.angle_beta   90.00
_cell.angle_gamma   90.00
#
_symmetry.space_group_name_H-M   'P 1'
#
loop_
_entity.id
_entity.type
_entity.pdbx_description
1 polymer ?
#
loop_
_entity_poly.entity_id
_entity_poly.type
_entity_poly.pdbx_seq_one_letter_code
_entity_poly.pdbx_strand_id
1 'polypeptide(L)'
;MVDALEFGDVFTEDMGVLNHGRMKIAESMIQFKNEKTGKLNSVNASDLEGLNWQRLGNRPGIKLRFKDGKKIRFGGFKDSDLEKIKQFAQQNWHKELSSGRSVYRVTLDNKPVFEVPLSNVANCVGNKSEATLEFHQNDDCPTSLIEMRFHMPADVDDEESDPVEEFRKAVMAFAGIETETGQPVASLQQILCTTPRGRYDIKVFSKSSFSSWKDV
;
A
#
# COMPACT_ATOMS: atom_id res chain seq x y z
N MET A 1 14.45 -13.59 -30.36
CA MET A 1 13.45 -12.91 -29.52
C MET A 1 13.57 -13.54 -28.14
N VAL A 2 13.47 -12.79 -27.04
CA VAL A 2 13.60 -13.38 -25.70
C VAL A 2 12.21 -13.82 -25.26
N ASP A 3 11.96 -15.13 -25.21
CA ASP A 3 10.64 -15.70 -24.92
C ASP A 3 10.17 -15.43 -23.48
N ALA A 4 11.11 -15.23 -22.56
CA ALA A 4 10.82 -14.84 -21.18
C ALA A 4 12.02 -14.15 -20.51
N LEU A 5 11.73 -13.21 -19.60
CA LEU A 5 12.70 -12.66 -18.66
C LEU A 5 12.65 -13.44 -17.34
N GLU A 6 13.81 -13.79 -16.80
CA GLU A 6 13.93 -14.49 -15.52
C GLU A 6 14.77 -13.68 -14.53
N PHE A 7 14.27 -13.55 -13.30
CA PHE A 7 14.90 -12.79 -12.22
C PHE A 7 14.99 -13.68 -10.97
N GLY A 8 16.22 -13.91 -10.49
CA GLY A 8 16.48 -14.84 -9.38
C GLY A 8 16.54 -14.22 -7.98
N ASP A 9 16.77 -12.90 -7.88
CA ASP A 9 16.96 -12.18 -6.61
C ASP A 9 15.92 -11.06 -6.48
N VAL A 10 14.65 -11.47 -6.48
CA VAL A 10 13.50 -10.57 -6.36
C VAL A 10 12.65 -10.98 -5.16
N PHE A 11 11.80 -10.07 -4.70
CA PHE A 11 10.95 -10.31 -3.55
C PHE A 11 9.57 -9.67 -3.74
N THR A 12 8.58 -10.19 -3.04
CA THR A 12 7.31 -9.48 -2.78
C THR A 12 7.34 -8.90 -1.37
N GLU A 13 6.80 -7.70 -1.19
CA GLU A 13 6.66 -7.09 0.13
C GLU A 13 5.25 -7.30 0.65
N ASP A 14 5.14 -7.80 1.87
CA ASP A 14 3.89 -8.00 2.60
C ASP A 14 3.99 -7.32 3.97
N MET A 15 3.46 -6.10 4.05
CA MET A 15 3.44 -5.26 5.26
C MET A 15 4.78 -5.27 6.02
N GLY A 16 5.86 -4.98 5.30
CA GLY A 16 7.24 -4.93 5.84
C GLY A 16 8.01 -6.25 5.78
N VAL A 17 7.37 -7.38 5.52
CA VAL A 17 8.06 -8.67 5.33
C VAL A 17 8.47 -8.82 3.86
N LEU A 18 9.77 -9.01 3.62
CA LEU A 18 10.32 -9.27 2.29
C LEU A 18 10.37 -10.77 2.03
N ASN A 19 9.49 -11.23 1.15
CA ASN A 19 9.40 -12.61 0.73
C ASN A 19 10.21 -12.82 -0.54
N HIS A 20 11.43 -13.35 -0.38
CA HIS A 20 12.35 -13.62 -1.49
C HIS A 20 11.87 -14.77 -2.37
N GLY A 21 12.20 -14.69 -3.66
CA GLY A 21 11.81 -15.67 -4.64
C GLY A 21 12.36 -15.39 -6.03
N ARG A 22 11.84 -16.17 -6.99
CA ARG A 22 12.22 -16.06 -8.40
C ARG A 22 11.01 -15.65 -9.22
N MET A 23 11.21 -14.70 -10.12
CA MET A 23 10.18 -14.21 -11.03
C MET A 23 10.49 -14.59 -12.47
N LYS A 24 9.46 -15.02 -13.20
CA LYS A 24 9.49 -15.23 -14.64
C LYS A 24 8.42 -14.38 -15.30
N ILE A 25 8.81 -13.61 -16.30
CA ILE A 25 7.92 -12.78 -17.11
C ILE A 25 7.94 -13.36 -18.52
N ALA A 26 6.83 -13.96 -18.93
CA ALA A 26 6.62 -14.45 -20.29
C ALA A 26 5.49 -13.65 -20.97
N GLU A 27 5.32 -13.86 -22.27
CA GLU A 27 4.27 -13.19 -23.06
C GLU A 27 2.86 -13.43 -22.47
N SER A 28 2.53 -14.69 -22.13
CA SER A 28 1.20 -15.07 -21.65
C SER A 28 1.02 -14.98 -20.13
N MET A 29 2.08 -15.19 -19.36
CA MET A 29 2.00 -15.30 -17.89
C MET A 29 3.17 -14.65 -17.18
N ILE A 30 2.88 -14.14 -15.98
CA ILE A 30 3.86 -13.65 -15.03
C ILE A 30 3.81 -14.53 -13.79
N GLN A 31 4.95 -15.06 -13.39
CA GLN A 31 5.05 -16.07 -12.33
C GLN A 31 6.05 -15.64 -11.28
N PHE A 32 5.70 -15.87 -10.01
CA PHE A 32 6.60 -15.69 -8.88
C PHE A 32 6.58 -16.92 -7.98
N LYS A 33 7.75 -17.51 -7.75
CA LYS A 33 7.93 -18.63 -6.83
C LYS A 33 8.63 -18.15 -5.57
N ASN A 34 7.93 -18.22 -4.43
CA ASN A 34 8.51 -17.92 -3.13
C ASN A 34 9.55 -18.99 -2.76
N GLU A 35 10.74 -18.57 -2.35
CA GLU A 35 11.85 -19.47 -2.05
C GLU A 35 11.66 -20.22 -0.72
N LYS A 36 11.06 -19.54 0.28
CA LYS A 36 10.84 -20.10 1.62
C LYS A 36 9.65 -21.07 1.65
N THR A 37 8.53 -20.72 1.02
CA THR A 37 7.30 -21.53 1.05
C THR A 37 7.15 -22.44 -0.15
N GLY A 38 7.93 -22.24 -1.22
CA GLY A 38 7.78 -22.96 -2.49
C GLY A 38 6.53 -22.58 -3.29
N LYS A 39 5.65 -21.73 -2.74
CA LYS A 39 4.38 -21.33 -3.37
C LYS A 39 4.63 -20.61 -4.69
N LEU A 40 3.98 -21.08 -5.75
CA LEU A 40 4.00 -20.47 -7.07
C LEU A 40 2.73 -19.64 -7.27
N ASN A 41 2.88 -18.32 -7.39
CA ASN A 41 1.81 -17.41 -7.77
C ASN A 41 1.94 -17.11 -9.26
N SER A 42 0.88 -17.35 -10.04
CA SER A 42 0.82 -17.08 -11.47
C SER A 42 -0.32 -16.11 -11.77
N VAL A 43 -0.09 -15.18 -12.69
CA VAL A 43 -1.10 -14.25 -13.20
C VAL A 43 -1.00 -14.16 -14.72
N ASN A 44 -2.14 -14.00 -15.39
CA ASN A 44 -2.17 -13.88 -16.84
C ASN A 44 -1.78 -12.46 -17.26
N ALA A 45 -0.98 -12.37 -18.32
CA ALA A 45 -0.63 -11.08 -18.91
C ALA A 45 -1.83 -10.41 -19.60
N SER A 46 -2.83 -11.17 -20.05
CA SER A 46 -4.08 -10.65 -20.63
C SER A 46 -4.86 -9.75 -19.68
N ASP A 47 -4.71 -9.99 -18.37
CA ASP A 47 -5.41 -9.26 -17.32
C ASP A 47 -4.63 -8.03 -16.88
N LEU A 48 -3.39 -7.88 -17.35
CA LEU A 48 -2.55 -6.74 -17.04
C LEU A 48 -3.18 -5.47 -17.65
N GLU A 49 -3.48 -4.51 -16.80
CA GLU A 49 -3.95 -3.19 -17.18
C GLU A 49 -2.75 -2.26 -17.42
N GLY A 50 -1.75 -2.31 -16.56
CA GLY A 50 -0.55 -1.48 -16.69
C GLY A 50 0.55 -1.88 -15.72
N LEU A 51 1.73 -1.29 -15.93
CA LEU A 51 2.87 -1.52 -15.06
C LEU A 51 3.63 -0.22 -14.77
N ASN A 52 4.21 -0.16 -13.58
CA ASN A 52 4.93 0.99 -13.08
C ASN A 52 6.30 0.60 -12.55
N TRP A 53 7.32 1.39 -12.89
CA TRP A 53 8.63 1.34 -12.22
C TRP A 53 8.61 2.25 -11.01
N GLN A 54 9.07 1.73 -9.88
CA GLN A 54 9.08 2.44 -8.61
C GLN A 54 10.17 1.90 -7.68
N ARG A 55 10.42 2.56 -6.56
CA ARG A 55 11.27 2.01 -5.50
C ARG A 55 10.45 1.05 -4.63
N LEU A 56 11.06 -0.07 -4.21
CA LEU A 56 10.49 -0.96 -3.21
C LEU A 56 11.63 -1.46 -2.30
N GLY A 57 11.64 -1.01 -1.05
CA GLY A 57 12.80 -1.17 -0.17
C GLY A 57 14.01 -0.38 -0.69
N ASN A 58 15.20 -0.97 -0.60
CA ASN A 58 16.45 -0.35 -1.04
C ASN A 58 16.75 -0.53 -2.55
N ARG A 59 15.93 -1.30 -3.27
CA ARG A 59 16.15 -1.60 -4.69
C ARG A 59 14.97 -1.15 -5.57
N PRO A 60 15.18 -0.99 -6.88
CA PRO A 60 14.09 -0.83 -7.82
C PRO A 60 13.08 -1.98 -7.78
N GLY A 61 11.85 -1.66 -8.17
CA GLY A 61 10.69 -2.54 -8.16
C GLY A 61 9.71 -2.24 -9.29
N ILE A 62 8.84 -3.21 -9.54
CA ILE A 62 7.72 -3.09 -10.48
C ILE A 62 6.40 -3.25 -9.74
N LYS A 63 5.43 -2.42 -10.09
CA LYS A 63 4.02 -2.57 -9.69
C LYS A 63 3.22 -2.96 -10.92
N LEU A 64 2.55 -4.10 -10.85
CA LEU A 64 1.60 -4.56 -11.85
C LEU A 64 0.19 -4.19 -11.40
N ARG A 65 -0.61 -3.64 -12.32
CA ARG A 65 -2.02 -3.33 -12.12
C ARG A 65 -2.84 -4.19 -13.07
N PHE A 66 -3.87 -4.85 -12.55
CA PHE A 66 -4.74 -5.74 -13.31
C PHE A 66 -6.14 -5.14 -13.43
N LYS A 67 -6.89 -5.59 -14.44
CA LYS A 67 -8.24 -5.10 -14.77
C LYS A 67 -9.27 -5.29 -13.65
N ASP A 68 -9.05 -6.26 -12.77
CA ASP A 68 -9.86 -6.54 -11.58
C ASP A 68 -9.55 -5.59 -10.41
N GLY A 69 -8.66 -4.62 -10.60
CA GLY A 69 -8.19 -3.70 -9.57
C GLY A 69 -7.05 -4.25 -8.70
N LYS A 70 -6.66 -5.52 -8.89
CA LYS A 70 -5.55 -6.14 -8.16
C LYS A 70 -4.24 -5.44 -8.48
N LYS A 71 -3.41 -5.24 -7.45
CA LYS A 71 -2.09 -4.61 -7.55
C LYS A 71 -1.05 -5.54 -6.94
N ILE A 72 -0.02 -5.89 -7.69
CA ILE A 72 1.07 -6.76 -7.22
C ILE A 72 2.38 -6.00 -7.34
N ARG A 73 3.22 -6.05 -6.30
CA ARG A 73 4.52 -5.37 -6.27
C ARG A 73 5.63 -6.40 -6.13
N PHE A 74 6.67 -6.24 -6.95
CA PHE A 74 7.91 -6.97 -6.86
C PHE A 74 9.06 -5.99 -6.69
N GLY A 75 10.03 -6.30 -5.85
CA GLY A 75 11.24 -5.51 -5.62
C GLY A 75 12.49 -6.37 -5.80
N GLY A 76 13.66 -5.74 -5.75
CA GLY A 76 14.94 -6.42 -5.81
C GLY A 76 15.67 -6.30 -7.15
N PHE A 77 15.04 -5.66 -8.15
CA PHE A 77 15.60 -5.48 -9.48
C PHE A 77 16.84 -4.59 -9.48
N LYS A 78 17.68 -4.73 -10.50
CA LYS A 78 18.81 -3.83 -10.74
C LYS A 78 18.35 -2.67 -11.62
N ASP A 79 19.02 -1.53 -11.54
CA ASP A 79 18.76 -0.40 -12.44
C ASP A 79 18.91 -0.81 -13.93
N SER A 80 19.83 -1.74 -14.22
CA SER A 80 20.01 -2.31 -15.57
C SER A 80 18.82 -3.13 -16.07
N ASP A 81 17.90 -3.56 -15.21
CA ASP A 81 16.74 -4.35 -15.59
C ASP A 81 15.57 -3.50 -16.09
N LEU A 82 15.58 -2.19 -15.79
CA LEU A 82 14.58 -1.23 -16.26
C LEU A 82 14.40 -1.30 -17.78
N GLU A 83 15.49 -1.18 -18.53
CA GLU A 83 15.43 -1.11 -19.99
C GLU A 83 14.97 -2.44 -20.59
N LYS A 84 15.35 -3.57 -19.99
CA LYS A 84 14.91 -4.91 -20.41
C LYS A 84 13.41 -5.08 -20.22
N ILE A 85 12.90 -4.71 -19.05
CA ILE A 85 11.47 -4.83 -18.71
C ILE A 85 10.64 -3.88 -19.58
N LYS A 86 11.13 -2.66 -19.81
CA LYS A 86 10.50 -1.67 -20.70
C LYS A 86 10.38 -2.19 -22.13
N GLN A 87 11.47 -2.71 -22.71
CA GLN A 87 11.45 -3.27 -24.06
C GLN A 87 10.52 -4.48 -24.15
N PHE A 88 10.57 -5.38 -23.17
CA PHE A 88 9.71 -6.57 -23.14
C PHE A 88 8.21 -6.20 -23.07
N ALA A 89 7.84 -5.26 -22.20
CA ALA A 89 6.45 -4.82 -22.05
C ALA A 89 5.91 -4.13 -23.32
N GLN A 90 6.74 -3.32 -23.99
CA GLN A 90 6.37 -2.67 -25.23
C GLN A 90 6.17 -3.67 -26.38
N GLN A 91 7.06 -4.66 -26.48
CA GLN A 91 7.04 -5.64 -27.56
C GLN A 91 5.92 -6.67 -27.40
N ASN A 92 5.73 -7.21 -26.19
CA ASN A 92 4.85 -8.36 -25.97
C ASN A 92 3.45 -7.97 -25.48
N TRP A 93 3.32 -6.85 -24.77
CA TRP A 93 2.04 -6.43 -24.17
C TRP A 93 1.53 -5.10 -24.71
N HIS A 94 2.31 -4.42 -25.56
CA HIS A 94 2.03 -3.07 -26.06
C HIS A 94 1.73 -2.08 -24.93
N LYS A 95 2.48 -2.20 -23.82
CA LYS A 95 2.33 -1.35 -22.63
C LYS A 95 3.62 -0.61 -22.32
N GLU A 96 3.48 0.68 -22.02
CA GLU A 96 4.57 1.51 -21.55
C GLU A 96 4.71 1.47 -20.02
N LEU A 97 5.96 1.51 -19.56
CA LEU A 97 6.30 1.66 -18.15
C LEU A 97 5.97 3.09 -17.69
N SER A 98 5.07 3.23 -16.72
CA SER A 98 4.73 4.52 -16.12
C SER A 98 5.38 4.72 -14.75
N SER A 99 5.53 5.96 -14.29
CA SER A 99 5.95 6.22 -12.89
C SER A 99 4.77 6.00 -11.94
N GLY A 100 4.98 5.27 -10.85
CA GLY A 100 3.92 5.00 -9.85
C GLY A 100 3.46 6.29 -9.14
N ARG A 101 2.14 6.53 -9.06
CA ARG A 101 1.55 7.75 -8.45
C ARG A 101 0.70 7.52 -7.19
N SER A 102 0.61 6.28 -6.70
CA SER A 102 -0.26 5.93 -5.54
C SER A 102 0.53 5.84 -4.23
N VAL A 103 1.29 6.90 -3.96
CA VAL A 103 2.13 7.04 -2.77
C VAL A 103 2.00 8.47 -2.28
N TYR A 104 1.95 8.66 -0.96
CA TYR A 104 2.21 9.98 -0.41
C TYR A 104 3.72 10.20 -0.40
N ARG A 105 4.19 11.25 -1.06
CA ARG A 105 5.62 11.55 -1.25
C ARG A 105 6.00 12.74 -0.40
N VAL A 106 6.97 12.54 0.49
CA VAL A 106 7.57 13.63 1.26
C VAL A 106 8.79 14.13 0.50
N THR A 107 8.85 15.44 0.27
CA THR A 107 9.95 16.09 -0.46
C THR A 107 10.65 17.13 0.41
N LEU A 108 11.98 17.20 0.30
CA LEU A 108 12.82 18.26 0.86
C LEU A 108 13.54 18.94 -0.31
N ASP A 109 13.40 20.26 -0.46
CA ASP A 109 13.94 21.02 -1.59
C ASP A 109 13.56 20.44 -2.97
N ASN A 110 12.28 20.09 -3.14
CA ASN A 110 11.74 19.39 -4.32
C ASN A 110 12.37 18.03 -4.63
N LYS A 111 13.18 17.48 -3.73
CA LYS A 111 13.74 16.13 -3.84
C LYS A 111 12.94 15.16 -2.98
N PRO A 112 12.45 14.04 -3.52
CA PRO A 112 11.77 13.03 -2.72
C PRO A 112 12.73 12.49 -1.66
N VAL A 113 12.29 12.52 -0.40
CA VAL A 113 13.01 11.94 0.74
C VAL A 113 12.52 10.52 0.98
N PHE A 114 11.20 10.34 1.12
CA PHE A 114 10.58 9.04 1.25
C PHE A 114 9.14 9.03 0.71
N GLU A 115 8.63 7.82 0.49
CA GLU A 115 7.28 7.58 -0.01
C GLU A 115 6.55 6.63 0.93
N VAL A 116 5.28 6.95 1.23
CA VAL A 116 4.40 6.14 2.06
C VAL A 116 3.36 5.45 1.17
N PRO A 117 3.35 4.11 1.12
CA PRO A 117 2.31 3.37 0.41
C PRO A 117 0.98 3.53 1.16
N LEU A 118 0.05 4.28 0.56
CA LEU A 118 -1.26 4.54 1.18
C LEU A 118 -2.12 3.28 1.32
N SER A 119 -1.83 2.22 0.56
CA SER A 119 -2.49 0.91 0.72
C SER A 119 -2.18 0.20 2.03
N ASN A 120 -1.15 0.63 2.77
CA ASN A 120 -0.76 0.02 4.04
C ASN A 120 -1.29 0.83 5.24
N VAL A 121 -1.93 1.98 4.98
CA VAL A 121 -2.53 2.83 5.99
C VAL A 121 -3.86 2.19 6.41
N ALA A 122 -4.02 1.95 7.71
CA ALA A 122 -5.24 1.44 8.31
C ALA A 122 -6.23 2.56 8.62
N ASN A 123 -5.71 3.71 9.04
CA ASN A 123 -6.50 4.86 9.45
C ASN A 123 -5.67 6.14 9.37
N CYS A 124 -6.35 7.28 9.27
CA CYS A 124 -5.74 8.61 9.34
C CYS A 124 -6.56 9.50 10.28
N VAL A 125 -5.92 10.02 11.32
CA VAL A 125 -6.53 10.87 12.35
C VAL A 125 -5.96 12.28 12.27
N GLY A 126 -6.82 13.28 12.21
CA GLY A 126 -6.44 14.69 12.29
C GLY A 126 -6.60 15.23 13.71
N ASN A 127 -5.65 16.06 14.15
CA ASN A 127 -5.70 16.77 15.43
C ASN A 127 -5.05 18.16 15.31
N LYS A 128 -5.87 19.21 15.17
CA LYS A 128 -5.45 20.62 15.03
C LYS A 128 -4.43 20.82 13.89
N SER A 129 -3.15 20.72 14.21
CA SER A 129 -2.02 20.91 13.29
C SER A 129 -1.23 19.62 13.08
N GLU A 130 -1.79 18.46 13.43
CA GLU A 130 -1.14 17.16 13.30
C GLU A 130 -2.02 16.17 12.56
N ALA A 131 -1.45 15.52 11.55
CA ALA A 131 -2.05 14.37 10.89
C ALA A 131 -1.28 13.11 11.30
N THR A 132 -2.02 12.10 11.77
CA THR A 132 -1.49 10.82 12.24
C THR A 132 -1.92 9.72 11.28
N LEU A 133 -0.95 9.07 10.64
CA LEU A 133 -1.17 7.84 9.87
C LEU A 133 -0.94 6.64 10.78
N GLU A 134 -1.94 5.76 10.85
CA GLU A 134 -1.86 4.47 11.55
C GLU A 134 -1.76 3.36 10.51
N PHE A 135 -0.87 2.40 10.71
CA PHE A 135 -0.59 1.34 9.74
C PHE A 135 -1.09 -0.02 10.22
N HIS A 136 -1.44 -0.89 9.27
CA HIS A 136 -1.71 -2.29 9.56
C HIS A 136 -0.47 -2.96 10.16
N GLN A 137 -0.64 -3.68 11.26
CA GLN A 137 0.43 -4.43 11.90
C GLN A 137 0.60 -5.79 11.23
N ASN A 138 1.86 -6.22 11.13
CA ASN A 138 2.23 -7.55 10.67
C ASN A 138 3.11 -8.20 11.75
N ASP A 139 2.56 -9.18 12.46
CA ASP A 139 3.23 -9.89 13.55
C ASP A 139 4.48 -10.67 13.08
N ASP A 140 4.53 -11.02 11.79
CA ASP A 140 5.70 -11.68 11.18
C ASP A 140 6.82 -10.69 10.83
N CYS A 141 6.58 -9.38 10.94
CA CYS A 141 7.58 -8.35 10.69
C CYS A 141 8.35 -8.02 11.98
N PRO A 142 9.68 -8.28 12.04
CA PRO A 142 10.46 -8.05 13.27
C PRO A 142 10.55 -6.57 13.66
N THR A 143 10.31 -5.65 12.72
CA THR A 143 10.26 -4.21 12.98
C THR A 143 9.17 -3.62 12.10
N SER A 144 8.04 -3.27 12.71
CA SER A 144 6.88 -2.73 12.00
C SER A 144 6.72 -1.24 12.29
N LEU A 145 6.42 -0.46 11.25
CA LEU A 145 6.00 0.93 11.40
C LEU A 145 4.56 0.94 11.88
N ILE A 146 4.32 1.44 13.09
CA ILE A 146 2.98 1.47 13.70
C ILE A 146 2.25 2.76 13.35
N GLU A 147 2.94 3.89 13.49
CA GLU A 147 2.36 5.23 13.39
C GLU A 147 3.37 6.21 12.78
N MET A 148 2.87 7.17 12.01
CA MET A 148 3.63 8.33 11.55
C MET A 148 2.83 9.61 11.79
N ARG A 149 3.46 10.61 12.40
CA ARG A 149 2.84 11.92 12.67
C ARG A 149 3.50 13.03 11.86
N PHE A 150 2.68 13.81 11.18
CA PHE A 150 3.07 15.01 10.44
C PHE A 150 2.52 16.25 11.11
N HIS A 151 3.38 17.23 11.35
CA HIS A 151 2.94 18.57 11.68
C HIS A 151 2.59 19.34 10.40
N MET A 152 1.39 19.88 10.34
CA MET A 152 0.88 20.67 9.22
C MET A 152 0.52 22.06 9.75
N PRO A 153 1.39 23.07 9.53
CA PRO A 153 1.10 24.43 9.96
C PRO A 153 -0.09 24.98 9.17
N ALA A 154 -1.01 25.66 9.87
CA ALA A 154 -2.07 26.41 9.21
C ALA A 154 -1.47 27.63 8.51
N ASP A 155 -2.02 27.99 7.35
CA ASP A 155 -1.68 29.25 6.72
C ASP A 155 -2.40 30.38 7.45
N VAL A 156 -1.67 31.43 7.82
CA VAL A 156 -2.22 32.56 8.57
C VAL A 156 -3.09 33.46 7.69
N ASP A 157 -2.91 33.39 6.37
CA ASP A 157 -3.65 34.19 5.40
C ASP A 157 -4.86 33.44 4.80
N ASP A 158 -5.03 32.16 5.11
CA ASP A 158 -6.12 31.31 4.62
C ASP A 158 -6.78 30.53 5.77
N GLU A 159 -7.61 31.23 6.55
CA GLU A 159 -8.36 30.66 7.68
C GLU A 159 -9.45 29.65 7.26
N GLU A 160 -9.79 29.58 5.98
CA GLU A 160 -10.79 28.63 5.46
C GLU A 160 -10.17 27.26 5.12
N SER A 161 -8.86 27.20 4.87
CA SER A 161 -8.16 25.94 4.60
C SER A 161 -7.85 25.19 5.91
N ASP A 162 -8.34 23.95 6.02
CA ASP A 162 -7.90 22.99 7.02
C ASP A 162 -6.98 21.96 6.35
N PRO A 163 -5.65 22.20 6.31
CA PRO A 163 -4.72 21.32 5.61
C PRO A 163 -4.68 19.91 6.20
N VAL A 164 -4.96 19.77 7.50
CA VAL A 164 -5.01 18.47 8.16
C VAL A 164 -6.21 17.68 7.68
N GLU A 165 -7.39 18.30 7.63
CA GLU A 165 -8.61 17.62 7.18
C GLU A 165 -8.59 17.32 5.67
N GLU A 166 -8.04 18.21 4.85
CA GLU A 166 -7.81 17.95 3.42
C GLU A 166 -6.88 16.76 3.20
N PHE A 167 -5.74 16.74 3.92
CA PHE A 167 -4.80 15.62 3.86
C PHE A 167 -5.46 14.32 4.32
N ARG A 168 -6.19 14.35 5.45
CA ARG A 168 -6.90 13.19 5.99
C ARG A 168 -7.89 12.64 4.97
N LYS A 169 -8.74 13.49 4.37
CA LYS A 169 -9.70 13.08 3.34
C LYS A 169 -9.02 12.44 2.14
N ALA A 170 -7.92 13.05 1.66
CA ALA A 170 -7.16 12.49 0.55
C ALA A 170 -6.57 11.11 0.88
N VAL A 171 -5.92 10.97 2.05
CA VAL A 171 -5.37 9.68 2.50
C VAL A 171 -6.46 8.62 2.60
N MET A 172 -7.57 8.91 3.28
CA MET A 172 -8.66 7.96 3.48
C MET A 172 -9.25 7.50 2.13
N ALA A 173 -9.43 8.42 1.18
CA ALA A 173 -9.90 8.11 -0.16
C ALA A 173 -8.93 7.21 -0.94
N PHE A 174 -7.62 7.50 -0.90
CA PHE A 174 -6.61 6.73 -1.62
C PHE A 174 -6.29 5.37 -0.96
N ALA A 175 -6.40 5.29 0.35
CA ALA A 175 -6.25 4.05 1.11
C ALA A 175 -7.47 3.12 0.94
N GLY A 176 -8.59 3.64 0.42
CA GLY A 176 -9.84 2.88 0.31
C GLY A 176 -10.45 2.57 1.68
N ILE A 177 -10.13 3.41 2.68
CA ILE A 177 -10.70 3.28 4.02
C ILE A 177 -12.06 3.94 3.99
N GLU A 178 -13.09 3.14 3.76
CA GLU A 178 -14.45 3.56 4.06
C GLU A 178 -14.54 3.73 5.58
N THR A 179 -14.84 4.94 6.04
CA THR A 179 -15.17 5.16 7.45
C THR A 179 -16.39 4.31 7.72
N GLU A 180 -16.22 3.21 8.47
CA GLU A 180 -17.32 2.32 8.86
C GLU A 180 -18.42 3.19 9.49
N THR A 181 -19.43 3.52 8.70
CA THR A 181 -20.74 3.99 9.15
C THR A 181 -21.55 2.78 9.59
N GLY A 182 -20.93 1.86 10.32
CA GLY A 182 -21.63 0.79 11.01
C GLY A 182 -22.50 1.43 12.09
N GLN A 183 -23.81 1.22 12.05
CA GLN A 183 -24.65 1.66 13.15
C GLN A 183 -24.27 0.83 14.38
N PRO A 184 -23.94 1.46 15.53
CA PRO A 184 -23.52 0.71 16.70
C PRO A 184 -24.68 -0.18 17.17
N VAL A 185 -24.36 -1.43 17.48
CA VAL A 185 -25.32 -2.41 18.00
C VAL A 185 -25.81 -1.98 19.39
N ALA A 186 -24.92 -1.33 20.16
CA ALA A 186 -25.27 -0.71 21.43
C ALA A 186 -24.41 0.55 21.66
N SER A 187 -24.98 1.54 22.34
CA SER A 187 -24.26 2.73 22.81
C SER A 187 -24.48 2.88 24.32
N LEU A 188 -23.38 2.84 25.08
CA LEU A 188 -23.35 2.98 26.53
C LEU A 188 -22.75 4.35 26.85
N GLN A 189 -23.58 5.28 27.31
CA GLN A 189 -23.13 6.65 27.60
C GLN A 189 -22.71 6.81 29.06
N GLN A 190 -21.74 7.69 29.31
CA GLN A 190 -21.35 8.16 30.64
C GLN A 190 -20.90 7.06 31.62
N ILE A 191 -20.30 5.98 31.10
CA ILE A 191 -19.76 4.89 31.91
C ILE A 191 -18.57 5.40 32.71
N LEU A 192 -18.66 5.30 34.04
CA LEU A 192 -17.56 5.65 34.92
C LEU A 192 -16.49 4.55 34.89
N CYS A 193 -15.35 4.85 34.29
CA CYS A 193 -14.16 4.02 34.35
C CYS A 193 -13.27 4.48 35.50
N THR A 194 -12.75 3.54 36.28
CA THR A 194 -11.78 3.84 37.35
C THR A 194 -10.36 4.00 36.81
N THR A 195 -10.03 3.32 35.71
CA THR A 195 -8.72 3.37 35.06
C THR A 195 -8.84 3.20 33.54
N PRO A 196 -8.38 4.17 32.73
CA PRO A 196 -8.12 5.56 33.12
C PRO A 196 -9.37 6.19 33.75
N ARG A 197 -9.19 7.00 34.79
CA ARG A 197 -10.30 7.57 35.57
C ARG A 197 -11.06 8.58 34.74
N GLY A 198 -12.35 8.34 34.49
CA GLY A 198 -13.17 9.26 33.70
C GLY A 198 -14.55 8.71 33.40
N ARG A 199 -15.39 9.51 32.74
CA ARG A 199 -16.65 9.05 32.14
C ARG A 199 -16.44 8.91 30.64
N TYR A 200 -16.75 7.75 30.10
CA TYR A 200 -16.55 7.42 28.69
C TYR A 200 -17.86 6.97 28.06
N ASP A 201 -18.02 7.32 26.79
CA ASP A 201 -19.07 6.77 25.94
C ASP A 201 -18.48 5.58 25.17
N ILE A 202 -19.09 4.40 25.32
CA ILE A 202 -18.65 3.15 24.69
C ILE A 202 -19.66 2.77 23.62
N LYS A 203 -19.21 2.66 22.38
CA LYS A 203 -20.01 2.15 21.26
C LYS A 203 -19.57 0.72 20.94
N VAL A 204 -20.54 -0.18 20.86
CA VAL A 204 -20.31 -1.59 20.51
C VAL A 204 -20.74 -1.80 19.07
N PHE A 205 -19.81 -2.21 18.22
CA PHE A 205 -20.08 -2.56 16.83
C PHE A 205 -20.10 -4.08 16.70
N SER A 206 -20.93 -4.59 15.78
CA SER A 206 -20.83 -6.00 15.39
C SER A 206 -19.47 -6.20 14.73
N LYS A 207 -18.80 -7.32 14.96
CA LYS A 207 -17.68 -7.69 14.08
C LYS A 207 -18.28 -7.84 12.69
N SER A 208 -18.02 -6.88 11.80
CA SER A 208 -18.09 -7.10 10.37
C SER A 208 -17.15 -8.27 10.10
N SER A 209 -17.70 -9.47 9.95
CA SER A 209 -16.93 -10.62 9.54
C SER A 209 -16.40 -10.31 8.15
N PHE A 210 -15.13 -9.92 8.06
CA PHE A 210 -14.41 -9.97 6.81
C PHE A 210 -14.25 -11.45 6.44
N SER A 211 -15.27 -12.02 5.80
CA SER A 211 -15.19 -13.35 5.21
C SER A 211 -14.38 -13.24 3.91
N SER A 212 -13.06 -13.12 4.03
CA SER A 212 -12.15 -13.52 2.96
C SER A 212 -11.91 -15.03 3.08
N TRP A 213 -12.98 -15.79 2.85
CA TRP A 213 -12.95 -17.19 2.45
C TRP A 213 -14.19 -17.40 1.59
N LYS A 214 -14.04 -17.18 0.29
CA LYS A 214 -14.81 -17.92 -0.71
C LYS A 214 -13.79 -18.76 -1.47
N ASP A 215 -13.56 -19.95 -0.95
CA ASP A 215 -13.35 -21.11 -1.80
C ASP A 215 -14.61 -21.26 -2.66
N VAL A 216 -14.49 -21.00 -3.97
CA VAL A 216 -14.73 -21.92 -5.10
C VAL A 216 -13.98 -21.36 -6.31
#